data_AF-A0A3B9UXQ5-F1
#
_entry.id   AF-A0A3B9UXQ5-F1
#
_cell.length_a   1.000
_cell.length_b   1.000
_cell.length_c   1.000
_cell.angle_alpha   90.00
_cell.angle_beta   90.00
_cell.angle_gamma   90.00
#
_symmetry.space_group_name_H-M   'P 1'
#
loop_
_entity.id
_entity.type
_entity.pdbx_description
1 polymer ?
#
loop_
_entity_poly.entity_id
_entity_poly.type
_entity_poly.pdbx_seq_one_letter_code
_entity_poly.pdbx_strand_id
1 'polypeptide(L)' 'MELTILHTNDIHSNYENFSKIVSKIEELKDENTIILDGGDFADFKRMELQGTDGIAAVDLLEYSGYDA' A
#
# COMPACT_ATOMS: atom_id res chain seq x y z
N MET A 1 -8.45 22.50 11.97
CA MET A 1 -8.56 21.19 11.32
C MET A 1 -7.16 20.61 11.31
N GLU A 2 -6.99 19.42 11.86
CA GLU A 2 -5.73 18.68 11.88
C GLU A 2 -5.85 17.57 10.82
N LEU A 3 -4.82 17.39 10.00
CA LEU A 3 -4.77 16.39 8.94
C LEU A 3 -3.69 15.38 9.31
N THR A 4 -4.05 14.10 9.38
CA THR A 4 -3.11 13.01 9.59
C THR A 4 -2.67 12.47 8.23
N ILE A 5 -1.36 12.28 8.07
CA ILE A 5 -0.79 11.65 6.87
C ILE A 5 -0.15 10.35 7.29
N LEU A 6 -0.71 9.23 6.81
CA LEU A 6 -0.07 7.93 6.87
C LEU A 6 0.61 7.69 5.52
N HIS A 7 1.86 7.26 5.52
CA HIS A 7 2.56 7.00 4.27
C HIS A 7 3.45 5.76 4.32
N THR A 8 3.63 5.14 3.17
CA THR A 8 4.66 4.11 2.92
C THR A 8 5.58 4.55 1.79
N ASN A 9 6.72 3.90 1.67
CA ASN A 9 7.62 4.00 0.53
C ASN A 9 8.48 2.73 0.48
N ASP A 10 8.99 2.38 -0.70
CA ASP A 10 9.98 1.31 -0.89
C ASP A 10 9.53 -0.06 -0.35
N ILE A 11 8.24 -0.41 -0.53
CA ILE A 11 7.72 -1.72 -0.11
C ILE A 11 8.37 -2.85 -0.90
N HIS A 12 8.74 -2.62 -2.16
CA HIS A 12 9.44 -3.57 -3.03
C HIS A 12 8.85 -4.98 -2.97
N SER A 13 7.54 -5.11 -3.17
CA SER A 13 6.80 -6.38 -3.15
C SER A 13 6.93 -7.20 -1.84
N ASN A 14 7.23 -6.56 -0.70
CA ASN A 14 7.26 -7.21 0.62
C ASN A 14 5.84 -7.33 1.22
N TYR A 15 5.02 -8.18 0.59
CA TYR A 15 3.58 -8.23 0.86
C TYR A 15 3.20 -8.78 2.23
N GLU A 16 4.05 -9.61 2.83
CA GLU A 16 3.85 -10.12 4.20
C GLU A 16 4.00 -9.02 5.27
N ASN A 17 4.85 -8.03 5.02
CA ASN A 17 4.93 -6.84 5.87
C ASN A 17 3.86 -5.82 5.51
N PHE A 18 3.59 -5.64 4.22
CA PHE A 18 2.51 -4.78 3.74
C PHE A 18 1.16 -5.15 4.37
N SER A 19 0.80 -6.43 4.46
CA SER A 19 -0.49 -6.84 5.06
C SER A 19 -0.63 -6.41 6.53
N LYS A 20 0.48 -6.35 7.28
CA LYS A 20 0.49 -5.84 8.66
C LYS A 20 0.37 -4.33 8.69
N ILE A 21 1.01 -3.63 7.75
CA ILE A 21 0.89 -2.18 7.59
C ILE A 21 -0.56 -1.81 7.30
N VAL A 22 -1.22 -2.49 6.35
CA VAL A 22 -2.64 -2.28 6.03
C VAL A 22 -3.52 -2.47 7.26
N SER A 23 -3.30 -3.55 8.02
CA SER A 23 -4.02 -3.77 9.28
C SER A 23 -3.81 -2.61 10.27
N LYS A 24 -2.60 -2.05 10.31
CA LYS A 24 -2.29 -0.92 11.19
C LYS A 24 -2.89 0.40 10.70
N ILE A 25 -2.94 0.61 9.38
CA ILE A 25 -3.61 1.76 8.76
C ILE A 25 -5.09 1.75 9.14
N GLU A 26 -5.77 0.59 9.06
CA GLU A 26 -7.17 0.47 9.48
C GLU A 26 -7.41 0.81 10.95
N GLU A 27 -6.45 0.50 11.84
CA GLU A 27 -6.54 0.88 13.26
C GLU A 27 -6.31 2.38 13.51
N LEU A 28 -5.54 3.05 12.65
CA LEU A 28 -5.09 4.43 12.87
C LEU A 28 -5.91 5.46 12.09
N LYS A 29 -6.54 5.08 10.98
CA LYS A 29 -7.26 6.02 10.12
C LYS A 29 -8.54 6.53 10.79
N ASP A 30 -8.82 7.81 10.56
CA ASP A 30 -10.07 8.47 10.95
C ASP A 30 -10.55 9.35 9.77
N GLU A 31 -11.59 10.15 9.98
CA GLU A 31 -12.16 11.00 8.94
C GLU A 31 -11.24 12.12 8.43
N ASN A 32 -10.13 12.41 9.10
CA ASN A 32 -9.14 13.42 8.72
C ASN A 32 -7.78 12.81 8.34
N THR A 33 -7.74 11.53 7.98
CA THR A 33 -6.53 10.83 7.53
C THR A 33 -6.48 10.73 6.01
N ILE A 34 -5.30 10.98 5.43
CA ILE A 34 -4.94 10.61 4.06
C ILE A 34 -3.83 9.56 4.08
N ILE A 35 -3.90 8.60 3.17
CA ILE A 35 -2.98 7.46 3.05
C ILE A 35 -2.25 7.56 1.71
N LEU A 36 -0.92 7.67 1.75
CA LEU A 36 -0.10 7.94 0.56
C LEU A 36 0.96 6.86 0.33
N ASP A 37 1.17 6.46 -0.92
CA ASP A 37 2.32 5.65 -1.33
C ASP A 37 3.40 6.53 -1.95
N GLY A 38 4.62 6.41 -1.44
CA GLY A 38 5.80 7.15 -1.89
C GLY A 38 6.52 6.54 -3.09
N GLY A 39 5.97 5.47 -3.69
CA GLY A 39 6.56 4.77 -4.81
C GLY A 39 7.42 3.57 -4.41
N ASP A 40 7.93 2.88 -5.43
CA ASP A 40 8.67 1.62 -5.33
C ASP A 40 7.90 0.52 -4.55
N PHE A 41 6.57 0.50 -4.74
CA PHE A 41 5.70 -0.53 -4.16
C PHE A 41 5.98 -1.93 -4.69
N ALA A 42 6.33 -2.06 -5.99
CA ALA A 42 6.52 -3.34 -6.67
C ALA A 42 7.83 -3.37 -7.48
N ASP A 43 8.51 -4.52 -7.46
CA ASP A 43 9.81 -4.77 -8.10
C ASP A 43 9.87 -6.07 -8.92
N PHE A 44 8.71 -6.68 -9.20
CA PHE A 44 8.58 -7.92 -9.99
C PHE A 44 9.33 -9.15 -9.43
N LYS A 45 9.72 -9.15 -8.15
CA LYS A 45 10.31 -10.34 -7.50
C LYS A 45 9.30 -11.44 -7.17
N ARG A 46 8.00 -11.14 -7.23
CA ARG A 46 6.89 -12.04 -6.90
C ARG A 46 6.28 -12.63 -8.17
N MET A 47 5.92 -13.91 -8.14
CA MET A 47 5.40 -14.62 -9.31
C MET A 47 4.04 -14.06 -9.75
N GLU A 48 3.23 -13.62 -8.80
CA GLU A 48 1.93 -13.01 -9.03
C GLU A 48 2.05 -11.75 -9.88
N LEU A 49 3.13 -10.97 -9.71
CA LEU A 49 3.38 -9.79 -10.53
C LEU A 49 3.82 -10.14 -11.94
N GLN A 50 4.68 -11.15 -12.09
CA GLN A 50 5.11 -11.62 -13.39
C GLN A 50 3.96 -12.25 -14.19
N GLY A 51 3.04 -12.95 -13.51
CA GLY A 51 1.88 -13.57 -14.14
C GLY A 51 0.74 -12.60 -14.47
N THR A 52 0.77 -11.39 -13.91
CA THR A 52 -0.28 -10.37 -14.10
C THR A 52 0.23 -9.09 -14.73
N ASP A 53 1.48 -9.06 -15.21
CA ASP A 53 2.15 -7.86 -15.72
C ASP A 53 2.04 -6.66 -14.75
N GLY A 54 2.13 -6.94 -13.44
CA GLY A 54 2.08 -5.95 -12.37
C GLY A 54 0.67 -5.54 -11.93
N ILE A 55 -0.41 -6.02 -12.57
CA ILE A 55 -1.79 -5.66 -12.19
C ILE A 55 -2.10 -6.06 -10.73
N ALA A 56 -1.60 -7.20 -10.26
CA ALA A 56 -1.81 -7.61 -8.87
C ALA A 56 -1.25 -6.61 -7.84
N ALA A 57 -0.21 -5.83 -8.18
CA ALA A 57 0.28 -4.76 -7.31
C ALA A 57 -0.70 -3.57 -7.24
N VAL A 58 -1.30 -3.22 -8.39
CA VAL A 58 -2.32 -2.16 -8.47
C VAL A 58 -3.54 -2.54 -7.64
N ASP A 59 -4.03 -3.77 -7.83
CA ASP A 59 -5.19 -4.30 -7.08
C ASP A 59 -4.93 -4.29 -5.56
N LEU A 60 -3.70 -4.58 -5.13
CA LEU A 60 -3.32 -4.55 -3.71
C LEU A 60 -3.34 -3.13 -3.13
N LEU A 61 -2.85 -2.13 -3.85
CA LEU A 61 -2.90 -0.72 -3.40
C LEU A 61 -4.35 -0.23 -3.32
N GLU A 62 -5.16 -0.52 -4.34
CA GLU A 62 -6.58 -0.14 -4.36
C GLU A 62 -7.37 -0.80 -3.22
N TYR A 63 -7.17 -2.11 -3.02
CA TYR A 63 -7.81 -2.85 -1.93
C TYR A 63 -7.41 -2.32 -0.54
N SER A 64 -6.19 -1.77 -0.42
CA SER A 64 -5.63 -1.28 0.85
C SER A 64 -6.08 0.13 1.21
N GLY A 65 -6.84 0.80 0.33
CA GLY A 65 -7.43 2.12 0.62
C GLY A 65 -6.44 3.28 0.57
N TYR A 66 -5.40 3.18 -0.26
CA TYR A 66 -4.50 4.30 -0.54
C TYR A 66 -5.20 5.38 -1.36
N ASP A 67 -4.95 6.65 -1.05
CA ASP A 67 -5.54 7.81 -1.74
C ASP A 67 -4.74 8.26 -2.96
N ALA A 68 -3.41 8.10 -2.92
CA ALA A 68 -2.49 8.47 -4.00
C ALA A 68 -1.17 7.70 -3.92
#